data_AF-A0A2E6XE38-F1
#
_entry.id   AF-A0A2E6XE38-F1
#
_cell.length_a   1.000
_cell.length_b   1.000
_cell.length_c   1.000
_cell.angle_alpha   90.00
_cell.angle_beta   90.00
_cell.angle_gamma   90.00
#
_symmetry.space_group_name_H-M   'P 1'
#
loop_
_entity.id
_entity.type
_entity.pdbx_description
1 polymer ?
#
loop_
_entity_poly.entity_id
_entity_poly.type
_entity_poly.pdbx_seq_one_letter_code
_entity_poly.pdbx_strand_id
1 'polypeptide(L)' 'MSETYRACYIRETATNGECVLTGPEHAHLDDAALRAEAMAEATRAGLYRDDDPDCPTREAIAALLEIGDWTEL' A
#
# COMPACT_ATOMS: atom_id res chain seq x y z
N MET A 1 -21.82 7.53 -2.62
CA MET A 1 -21.90 6.08 -2.85
C MET A 1 -20.52 5.56 -2.53
N SER A 2 -20.38 4.55 -1.68
CA SER A 2 -19.08 3.93 -1.42
C SER A 2 -18.69 3.11 -2.66
N GLU A 3 -17.54 3.40 -3.27
CA GLU A 3 -17.02 2.62 -4.39
C GLU A 3 -16.08 1.54 -3.84
N THR A 4 -16.36 0.29 -4.21
CA THR A 4 -15.51 -0.86 -3.89
C THR A 4 -14.65 -1.20 -5.10
N TYR A 5 -13.34 -1.26 -4.92
CA TYR A 5 -12.38 -1.57 -5.97
C TYR A 5 -11.24 -2.44 -5.45
N ARG A 6 -10.60 -3.17 -6.37
CA ARG A 6 -9.41 -3.96 -6.04
C ARG A 6 -8.22 -3.04 -5.85
N ALA A 7 -7.57 -3.13 -4.70
CA ALA A 7 -6.46 -2.28 -4.30
C ALA A 7 -5.35 -3.08 -3.62
N CYS A 8 -4.16 -2.48 -3.57
CA CYS A 8 -3.10 -2.88 -2.69
C CYS A 8 -3.02 -1.89 -1.52
N TYR A 9 -3.00 -2.42 -0.30
CA TYR A 9 -3.03 -1.64 0.94
C TYR A 9 -2.13 -2.27 1.99
N ILE A 10 -1.74 -1.46 2.98
CA ILE A 10 -1.10 -1.93 4.21
C ILE A 10 -2.20 -2.06 5.26
N ARG A 11 -2.42 -3.28 5.75
CA ARG A 11 -3.31 -3.50 6.88
C ARG A 11 -2.57 -3.10 8.16
N GLU A 12 -3.21 -2.26 8.95
CA GLU A 12 -2.83 -1.70 10.24
C GLU A 12 -1.45 -2.12 10.79
N THR A 13 -0.51 -1.16 10.85
CA THR A 13 0.64 -1.29 11.76
C THR A 13 0.23 -0.74 13.12
N ALA A 14 0.83 -1.20 14.23
CA ALA A 14 0.41 -0.90 15.61
C ALA A 14 0.25 0.60 15.98
N THR A 15 0.66 1.51 15.10
CA THR A 15 0.64 2.97 15.28
C THR A 15 -0.11 3.72 14.18
N ASN A 16 -0.30 3.15 13.00
CA ASN A 16 -0.91 3.81 11.85
C ASN A 16 -1.98 2.86 11.28
N GLY A 17 -3.22 3.34 11.23
CA GLY A 17 -4.37 2.61 10.68
C GLY A 17 -4.17 2.12 9.25
N GLU A 18 -5.21 1.51 8.68
CA GLU A 18 -5.16 1.00 7.30
C GLU A 18 -4.77 2.12 6.30
N CYS A 19 -3.85 1.79 5.39
CA CYS A 19 -3.35 2.72 4.38
C CYS A 19 -3.52 2.11 2.99
N VAL A 20 -4.45 2.64 2.20
CA VAL A 20 -4.61 2.29 0.79
C VAL A 20 -3.53 2.97 -0.04
N LEU A 21 -2.85 2.21 -0.90
CA LEU A 21 -1.70 2.69 -1.67
C LEU A 21 -1.95 2.73 -3.19
N THR A 22 -3.07 2.19 -3.65
CA THR A 22 -3.48 2.22 -5.06
C THR A 22 -4.95 2.59 -5.16
N GLY A 23 -5.30 3.57 -6.01
CA GLY A 23 -6.69 3.97 -6.25
C GLY A 23 -7.45 3.11 -7.28
N PRO A 24 -8.74 3.42 -7.53
CA PRO A 24 -9.61 2.71 -8.47
C PRO A 24 -9.05 2.61 -9.90
N GLU A 25 -8.29 3.61 -10.32
CA GLU A 25 -7.61 3.66 -11.62
C GLU A 25 -6.62 2.50 -11.82
N HIS A 26 -6.13 1.89 -10.74
CA HIS A 26 -5.20 0.77 -10.76
C HIS A 26 -5.89 -0.59 -10.64
N ALA A 27 -7.20 -0.66 -10.40
CA ALA A 27 -7.90 -1.92 -10.09
C ALA A 27 -7.80 -2.99 -11.20
N HIS A 28 -7.52 -2.56 -12.43
CA HIS A 28 -7.35 -3.40 -13.62
C HIS A 28 -5.95 -4.05 -13.74
N LEU A 29 -4.97 -3.60 -12.97
CA LEU A 29 -3.60 -4.10 -13.00
C LEU A 29 -3.52 -5.51 -12.40
N ASP A 30 -2.58 -6.34 -12.88
CA ASP A 30 -2.30 -7.63 -12.23
C ASP A 30 -1.65 -7.46 -10.84
N ASP A 31 -1.55 -8.53 -10.06
CA ASP A 31 -0.99 -8.50 -8.70
C ASP A 31 0.43 -7.90 -8.64
N ALA A 32 1.27 -8.19 -9.65
CA ALA A 32 2.65 -7.74 -9.68
C ALA A 32 2.72 -6.23 -9.95
N ALA A 33 1.95 -5.74 -10.91
CA ALA A 33 1.82 -4.31 -11.23
C ALA A 33 1.15 -3.54 -10.09
N LEU A 34 0.14 -4.11 -9.42
CA LEU A 34 -0.51 -3.49 -8.25
C LEU A 34 0.48 -3.30 -7.09
N ARG A 35 1.29 -4.33 -6.79
CA ARG A 35 2.35 -4.25 -5.78
C ARG A 35 3.43 -3.25 -6.17
N ALA A 36 3.78 -3.17 -7.46
CA ALA A 36 4.76 -2.21 -7.93
C ALA A 36 4.28 -0.75 -7.74
N GLU A 37 3.03 -0.46 -8.07
CA GLU A 37 2.45 0.88 -7.85
C GLU A 37 2.35 1.20 -6.36
N ALA A 38 1.89 0.24 -5.54
CA ALA A 38 1.83 0.41 -4.09
C ALA A 38 3.21 0.73 -3.48
N MET A 39 4.26 0.05 -3.94
CA MET A 39 5.63 0.35 -3.51
C MET A 39 6.09 1.73 -3.99
N ALA A 40 5.72 2.15 -5.20
CA ALA A 40 6.03 3.50 -5.68
C ALA A 40 5.35 4.56 -4.80
N GLU A 41 4.08 4.36 -4.44
CA GLU A 41 3.34 5.26 -3.57
C GLU A 41 3.90 5.28 -2.15
N ALA A 42 4.22 4.12 -1.57
CA ALA A 42 4.89 4.03 -0.27
C ALA A 42 6.24 4.78 -0.26
N THR A 43 6.95 4.79 -1.38
CA THR A 43 8.19 5.57 -1.55
C THR A 43 7.90 7.07 -1.56
N ARG A 44 6.89 7.52 -2.33
CA ARG A 44 6.49 8.93 -2.43
C ARG A 44 5.99 9.47 -1.08
N ALA A 45 5.24 8.66 -0.35
CA ALA A 45 4.73 8.97 0.99
C ALA A 45 5.80 8.85 2.09
N GLY A 46 6.98 8.31 1.79
CA GLY A 46 8.08 8.16 2.75
C GLY A 46 7.80 7.14 3.86
N LEU A 47 7.05 6.08 3.55
CA LEU A 47 6.70 5.01 4.50
C LEU A 47 7.88 4.09 4.85
N TYR A 48 8.97 4.16 4.08
CA TYR A 48 10.22 3.45 4.36
C TYR A 48 11.43 4.27 3.94
N ARG A 49 12.57 3.98 4.59
CA ARG A 49 13.90 4.49 4.27
C ARG A 49 14.92 3.46 4.70
N ASP A 50 15.74 2.98 3.76
CA ASP A 50 16.73 1.94 4.06
C ASP A 50 17.96 2.48 4.81
N ASP A 51 18.13 3.82 4.86
CA ASP A 51 19.24 4.52 5.51
C ASP A 51 18.87 5.13 6.88
N ASP A 52 17.60 5.06 7.29
CA ASP A 52 17.09 5.60 8.55
C ASP A 52 16.69 4.44 9.48
N PRO A 53 17.43 4.19 10.58
CA PRO A 53 17.15 3.06 11.48
C PRO A 53 15.81 3.19 12.23
N ASP A 54 15.24 4.39 12.29
CA ASP A 54 13.94 4.64 12.92
C ASP A 54 12.78 4.48 11.92
N CYS A 55 13.08 4.22 10.64
CA CYS A 55 12.10 4.01 9.57
C CYS A 55 12.02 2.52 9.19
N PRO A 56 10.86 2.00 8.76
CA PRO A 56 10.78 0.67 8.16
C PRO A 56 11.69 0.55 6.94
N THR A 57 12.17 -0.66 6.67
CA THR A 57 12.89 -0.96 5.42
C THR A 57 11.91 -1.21 4.28
N ARG A 58 12.42 -1.13 3.04
CA ARG A 58 11.64 -1.50 1.85
C ARG A 58 11.05 -2.91 1.95
N GLU A 59 11.83 -3.87 2.46
CA GLU A 59 11.40 -5.26 2.62
C GLU A 59 10.30 -5.39 3.68
N ALA A 60 10.40 -4.64 4.78
CA ALA A 60 9.37 -4.61 5.81
C ALA A 60 8.04 -4.09 5.24
N ILE A 61 8.05 -3.00 4.48
CA ILE A 61 6.83 -2.49 3.82
C ILE A 61 6.29 -3.49 2.80
N ALA A 62 7.15 -4.08 1.96
CA ALA A 62 6.72 -5.05 0.96
C ALA A 62 6.02 -6.28 1.57
N ALA A 63 6.47 -6.73 2.74
CA ALA A 63 5.87 -7.85 3.47
C ALA A 63 4.48 -7.53 4.07
N LEU A 64 4.18 -6.25 4.29
CA LEU A 64 2.89 -5.78 4.80
C LEU A 64 1.85 -5.51 3.69
N LEU A 65 2.26 -5.55 2.43
CA LEU A 65 1.37 -5.32 1.30
C LEU A 65 0.38 -6.47 1.11
N GLU A 66 -0.90 -6.15 1.26
CA GLU A 66 -2.03 -7.01 0.93
C GLU A 66 -2.73 -6.53 -0.34
N ILE A 67 -3.33 -7.45 -1.09
CA ILE A 67 -4.21 -7.13 -2.22
C ILE A 67 -5.60 -7.65 -1.87
N GLY A 68 -6.61 -6.82 -2.05
CA GLY A 68 -8.00 -7.22 -1.86
C GLY A 68 -8.97 -6.12 -2.28
N ASP A 69 -10.21 -6.27 -1.85
CA ASP A 69 -11.25 -5.27 -2.09
C ASP A 69 -11.15 -4.17 -1.03
N TRP A 70 -11.11 -2.92 -1.48
CA TRP A 70 -11.14 -1.72 -0.65
C TRP A 70 -12.44 -0.96 -0.90
N THR A 71 -13.07 -0.46 0.16
CA THR A 71 -14.31 0.32 0.07
C THR A 71 -14.07 1.70 0.67
N GLU A 72 -14.16 2.73 -0.17
CA GLU A 72 -14.09 4.12 0.31
C GLU A 72 -15.35 4.47 1.11
N LEU A 73 -15.17 4.92 2.34
CA LEU A 73 -16.23 5.30 3.29
C LEU A 73 -16.57 6.79 3.21
#